data_AF-A0A4Z1GPQ6-F1
#
_entry.id   AF-A0A4Z1GPQ6-F1
#
_cell.length_a   1.000
_cell.length_b   1.000
_cell.length_c   1.000
_cell.angle_alpha   90.00
_cell.angle_beta   90.00
_cell.angle_gamma   90.00
#
_symmetry.space_group_name_H-M   'P 1'
#
loop_
_entity.id
_entity.type
_entity.pdbx_description
1 polymer ?
#
loop_
_entity_poly.entity_id
_entity_poly.type
_entity_poly.pdbx_seq_one_letter_code
_entity_poly.pdbx_strand_id
1 'polypeptide(L)'
;MASTTDVDASSPPPASACTICKLPAKDCARCKSAAYCSSECQTFDWPLHKTLCKEITRMPPRPSPTHNIGILFSPDCKSPDLVWVNFIKIKIPSVEGQFDLLDADEYLTYGSRDSRDPEQLLIKPQWIMRARNIKHTLAVYMRDKFWI
;
A
#
# COMPACT_ATOMS: atom_id res chain seq x y z
N MET A 1 -38.95 -7.51 -35.80
CA MET A 1 -38.47 -7.30 -34.41
C MET A 1 -38.08 -8.66 -33.87
N ALA A 2 -36.78 -8.96 -33.83
CA ALA A 2 -36.26 -10.16 -33.18
C ALA A 2 -35.04 -9.70 -32.38
N SER A 3 -35.24 -9.63 -31.07
CA SER A 3 -34.25 -9.23 -30.08
C SER A 3 -33.24 -10.35 -29.91
N THR A 4 -31.97 -10.08 -30.16
CA THR A 4 -30.86 -10.91 -29.70
C THR A 4 -30.31 -10.25 -28.45
N THR A 5 -30.51 -10.91 -27.32
CA THR A 5 -29.96 -10.55 -26.02
C THR A 5 -28.45 -10.76 -26.02
N ASP A 6 -27.69 -9.67 -25.92
CA ASP A 6 -26.26 -9.70 -25.66
C ASP A 6 -26.02 -10.20 -24.22
N VAL A 7 -25.37 -11.35 -24.10
CA VAL A 7 -24.92 -11.89 -22.82
C VAL A 7 -23.57 -11.25 -22.50
N ASP A 8 -23.60 -10.28 -21.60
CA ASP A 8 -22.44 -9.57 -21.07
C ASP A 8 -21.49 -10.54 -20.36
N ALA A 9 -20.33 -10.78 -20.98
CA ALA A 9 -19.25 -11.57 -20.44
C ALA A 9 -18.52 -10.76 -19.35
N SER A 10 -19.08 -10.75 -18.14
CA SER A 10 -18.37 -10.28 -16.94
C SER A 10 -17.12 -11.14 -16.73
N SER A 11 -15.96 -10.56 -17.04
CA SER A 11 -14.66 -11.15 -16.80
C SER A 11 -14.50 -11.44 -15.30
N PRO A 12 -13.99 -12.62 -14.89
CA PRO A 12 -13.77 -12.90 -13.48
C PRO A 12 -12.79 -11.88 -12.88
N PRO A 13 -12.95 -11.51 -11.60
CA PRO A 13 -12.02 -10.60 -10.93
C PRO A 13 -10.59 -11.15 -11.06
N PRO A 14 -9.59 -10.27 -11.28
CA PRO A 14 -8.20 -10.71 -11.43
C PRO A 14 -7.79 -11.49 -10.19
N ALA A 15 -7.26 -12.71 -10.41
CA ALA A 15 -6.84 -13.58 -9.33
C ALA A 15 -5.71 -12.91 -8.52
N SER A 16 -5.79 -12.96 -7.19
CA SER A 16 -4.72 -12.50 -6.31
C SER A 16 -3.41 -13.23 -6.62
N ALA A 17 -2.28 -12.53 -6.56
CA ALA A 17 -0.96 -13.10 -6.80
C ALA A 17 -0.27 -13.48 -5.49
N CYS A 18 0.44 -14.61 -5.49
CA CYS A 18 1.17 -15.11 -4.33
C CYS A 18 2.21 -14.09 -3.87
N THR A 19 2.21 -13.74 -2.58
CA THR A 19 3.18 -12.78 -2.02
C THR A 19 4.63 -13.23 -2.27
N ILE A 20 4.89 -14.54 -2.23
CA ILE A 20 6.23 -15.14 -2.33
C ILE A 20 6.70 -15.35 -3.78
N CYS A 21 5.88 -15.96 -4.64
CA CYS A 21 6.30 -16.41 -5.98
C CYS A 21 5.47 -15.81 -7.13
N LYS A 22 4.49 -14.95 -6.84
CA LYS A 22 3.63 -14.23 -7.81
C LYS A 22 2.70 -15.09 -8.67
N LEU A 23 2.64 -16.41 -8.46
CA LEU A 23 1.65 -17.28 -9.09
C LEU A 23 0.22 -17.00 -8.59
N PRO A 24 -0.83 -17.36 -9.34
CA PRO A 24 -2.21 -17.24 -8.88
C PRO A 24 -2.41 -17.90 -7.51
N ALA A 25 -3.11 -17.20 -6.64
CA ALA A 25 -3.13 -17.50 -5.22
C ALA A 25 -4.50 -17.24 -4.62
N LYS A 26 -4.70 -17.78 -3.41
CA LYS A 26 -5.87 -17.51 -2.60
C LYS A 26 -5.50 -16.56 -1.47
N ASP A 27 -6.41 -15.66 -1.16
CA ASP A 27 -6.23 -14.72 -0.05
C ASP A 27 -6.08 -15.46 1.28
N CYS A 28 -5.28 -14.86 2.17
CA CYS A 28 -5.17 -15.27 3.55
C CYS A 28 -6.57 -15.24 4.19
N ALA A 29 -7.04 -16.39 4.65
CA ALA A 29 -8.40 -16.57 5.17
C ALA A 29 -8.73 -15.65 6.36
N ARG A 30 -7.71 -15.14 7.08
CA ARG A 30 -7.89 -14.24 8.22
C ARG A 30 -8.00 -12.78 7.79
N CYS A 31 -6.94 -12.23 7.23
CA CYS A 31 -6.83 -10.78 7.00
C CYS A 31 -7.18 -10.33 5.58
N LYS A 32 -7.21 -11.24 4.60
CA LYS A 32 -7.44 -10.97 3.17
C LYS A 32 -6.49 -9.93 2.54
N SER A 33 -5.37 -9.61 3.19
CA SER A 33 -4.40 -8.60 2.75
C SER A 33 -3.11 -9.19 2.16
N ALA A 34 -3.00 -10.51 2.10
CA ALA A 34 -1.92 -11.25 1.44
C ALA A 34 -2.52 -12.49 0.79
N ALA A 35 -1.88 -13.03 -0.24
CA ALA A 35 -2.34 -14.25 -0.91
C ALA A 35 -1.20 -15.24 -1.09
N TYR A 36 -1.51 -16.54 -1.04
CA TYR A 36 -0.53 -17.61 -1.18
C TYR A 36 -1.03 -18.72 -2.12
N CYS A 37 -0.14 -19.25 -2.96
CA CYS A 37 -0.47 -20.36 -3.87
C CYS A 37 -0.39 -21.73 -3.17
N SER A 38 0.36 -21.84 -2.06
CA SER A 38 0.49 -23.05 -1.26
C SER A 38 0.66 -22.73 0.23
N SER A 39 0.44 -23.74 1.08
CA SER A 39 0.72 -23.68 2.52
C SER A 39 2.20 -23.44 2.81
N GLU A 40 3.11 -23.89 1.94
CA GLU A 40 4.56 -23.65 2.08
C GLU A 40 4.87 -22.17 1.93
N CYS A 41 4.30 -21.51 0.89
CA CYS A 41 4.47 -20.07 0.70
C CYS A 41 3.90 -19.27 1.88
N GLN A 42 2.74 -19.69 2.41
CA GLN A 42 2.16 -19.06 3.60
C GLN A 42 3.04 -19.27 4.83
N THR A 43 3.54 -20.49 5.06
CA THR A 43 4.40 -20.82 6.22
C THR A 43 5.73 -20.08 6.15
N PHE A 44 6.29 -19.95 4.95
CA PHE A 44 7.51 -19.19 4.70
C PHE A 44 7.33 -17.70 5.05
N ASP A 45 6.19 -17.10 4.69
CA ASP A 45 5.88 -15.71 5.00
C ASP A 45 5.42 -15.50 6.46
N TRP A 46 4.91 -16.55 7.12
CA TRP A 46 4.23 -16.47 8.41
C TRP A 46 5.00 -15.71 9.50
N PRO A 47 6.33 -15.87 9.69
CA PRO A 47 7.07 -15.13 10.70
C PRO A 47 6.93 -13.61 10.57
N LEU A 48 6.86 -13.10 9.34
CA LEU A 48 6.62 -11.69 9.04
C LEU A 48 5.12 -11.40 9.00
N HIS A 49 4.35 -12.16 8.23
CA HIS A 49 2.91 -11.91 8.04
C HIS A 49 2.15 -11.84 9.36
N LYS A 50 2.47 -12.69 10.34
CA LYS A 50 1.76 -12.74 11.64
C LYS A 50 1.82 -11.42 12.42
N THR A 51 2.84 -10.59 12.20
CA THR A 51 2.98 -9.30 12.90
C THR A 51 1.90 -8.31 12.48
N LEU A 52 1.47 -8.38 11.21
CA LEU A 52 0.44 -7.51 10.64
C LEU A 52 -0.92 -8.20 10.51
N CYS A 53 -0.96 -9.51 10.32
CA CYS A 53 -2.17 -10.28 10.04
C CYS A 53 -3.29 -10.00 11.05
N LYS A 54 -2.96 -10.01 12.35
CA LYS A 54 -3.91 -9.75 13.43
C LYS A 54 -4.36 -8.29 13.46
N GLU A 55 -3.45 -7.34 13.25
CA GLU A 55 -3.79 -5.93 13.30
C GLU A 55 -4.66 -5.51 12.10
N ILE A 56 -4.39 -6.07 10.92
CA ILE A 56 -5.21 -5.85 9.72
C ILE A 56 -6.65 -6.33 9.95
N THR A 57 -6.87 -7.45 10.65
CA THR A 57 -8.24 -7.90 10.96
C THR A 57 -9.02 -6.94 11.87
N ARG A 58 -8.33 -6.05 12.59
CA ARG A 58 -8.94 -5.03 13.45
C ARG A 58 -9.18 -3.72 12.73
N MET A 59 -8.56 -3.51 11.57
CA MET A 59 -8.76 -2.30 10.79
C MET A 59 -10.20 -2.23 10.26
N PRO A 60 -10.75 -1.01 10.10
CA PRO A 60 -12.00 -0.84 9.37
C PRO A 60 -11.84 -1.32 7.92
N PRO A 61 -12.93 -1.65 7.23
CA PRO A 61 -12.89 -1.99 5.81
C PRO A 61 -12.18 -0.90 4.99
N ARG A 62 -11.47 -1.33 3.94
CA ARG A 62 -10.77 -0.42 3.03
C ARG A 62 -11.76 0.61 2.45
N PRO A 63 -11.55 1.93 2.65
CA PRO A 63 -12.51 2.95 2.22
C PRO A 63 -12.66 3.05 0.71
N SER A 64 -11.54 2.96 -0.04
CA SER A 64 -11.55 2.99 -1.50
C SER A 64 -10.39 2.19 -2.11
N PRO A 65 -10.44 1.85 -3.42
CA PRO A 65 -9.33 1.20 -4.12
C PRO A 65 -8.03 2.01 -4.20
N THR A 66 -8.04 3.29 -3.83
CA THR A 66 -6.85 4.17 -3.78
C THR A 66 -6.21 4.23 -2.40
N HIS A 67 -6.85 3.66 -1.37
CA HIS A 67 -6.27 3.59 -0.03
C HIS A 67 -5.31 2.41 0.09
N ASN A 68 -4.10 2.62 0.60
CA ASN A 68 -3.20 1.55 1.01
C ASN A 68 -2.96 1.61 2.52
N ILE A 69 -2.49 0.50 3.10
CA ILE A 69 -2.15 0.46 4.52
C ILE A 69 -0.84 1.23 4.74
N GLY A 70 -0.87 2.21 5.62
CA GLY A 70 0.29 2.89 6.17
C GLY A 70 0.59 2.42 7.59
N ILE A 71 1.86 2.53 7.98
CA ILE A 71 2.31 2.34 9.37
C ILE A 71 2.58 3.73 9.93
N LEU A 72 1.72 4.18 10.84
CA LEU A 72 1.81 5.48 11.50
C LEU A 72 2.65 5.37 12.76
N PHE A 73 3.74 6.13 12.83
CA PHE A 73 4.55 6.27 14.03
C PHE A 73 4.19 7.57 14.74
N SER A 74 3.14 7.53 15.57
CA SER A 74 2.72 8.70 16.36
C SER A 74 3.77 9.04 17.42
N PRO A 75 4.14 10.32 17.62
CA PRO A 75 5.14 10.73 18.61
C PRO A 75 4.70 10.42 20.05
N ASP A 76 3.39 10.40 20.28
CA ASP A 76 2.79 10.21 21.59
C ASP A 76 2.53 8.73 21.93
N CYS A 77 2.73 7.82 20.97
CA CYS A 77 2.47 6.39 21.12
C CYS A 77 3.77 5.57 21.17
N LYS A 78 3.79 4.52 22.00
CA LYS A 78 4.93 3.59 22.12
C LYS A 78 4.93 2.49 21.05
N SER A 79 3.86 2.38 20.28
CA SER A 79 3.68 1.39 19.22
C SER A 79 3.12 2.06 17.97
N PRO A 80 3.50 1.60 16.77
CA PRO A 80 2.92 2.10 15.55
C PRO A 80 1.48 1.63 15.36
N ASP A 81 0.68 2.44 14.67
CA ASP A 81 -0.69 2.12 14.30
C ASP A 81 -0.79 1.82 12.80
N LEU A 82 -1.75 0.97 12.41
CA LEU A 82 -2.08 0.78 11.00
C LEU A 82 -3.22 1.71 10.60
N VAL A 83 -3.00 2.46 9.52
CA VAL A 83 -3.95 3.47 9.02
C VAL A 83 -4.21 3.29 7.54
N TRP A 84 -5.40 3.70 7.06
CA TRP A 84 -5.69 3.75 5.64
C TRP A 84 -5.24 5.09 5.08
N VAL A 85 -4.26 5.08 4.17
CA VAL A 85 -3.78 6.32 3.55
C VAL A 85 -4.20 6.36 2.10
N ASN A 86 -4.83 7.45 1.70
CA ASN A 86 -5.27 7.68 0.33
C ASN A 86 -4.07 8.05 -0.55
N PHE A 87 -4.01 7.49 -1.76
CA PHE A 87 -3.04 7.87 -2.77
C PHE A 87 -3.76 8.58 -3.91
N ILE A 88 -3.32 9.79 -4.21
CA ILE A 88 -3.83 10.60 -5.31
C ILE A 88 -2.84 10.58 -6.47
N LYS A 89 -3.36 10.43 -7.69
CA LYS A 89 -2.53 10.48 -8.89
C LYS A 89 -2.22 11.91 -9.26
N ILE A 90 -0.93 12.25 -9.31
CA ILE A 90 -0.45 13.57 -9.72
C ILE A 90 0.35 13.48 -11.02
N LYS A 91 0.42 14.61 -11.73
CA LYS A 91 1.32 14.81 -12.86
C LYS A 91 2.31 15.89 -12.48
N ILE A 92 3.61 15.59 -12.61
CA ILE A 92 4.67 16.54 -12.32
C ILE A 92 5.02 17.25 -13.63
N PRO A 93 5.00 18.59 -13.69
CA PRO A 93 5.49 19.32 -14.86
C PRO A 93 6.90 18.85 -15.22
N SER A 94 7.15 18.59 -16.51
CA SER A 94 8.46 18.15 -17.04
C SER A 94 8.88 16.71 -16.74
N VAL A 95 8.01 15.89 -16.14
CA VAL A 95 8.25 14.44 -16.00
C VAL A 95 7.13 13.67 -16.68
N GLU A 96 7.49 12.75 -17.57
CA GLU A 96 6.54 11.86 -18.22
C GLU A 96 6.05 10.79 -17.25
N GLY A 97 4.72 10.69 -17.07
CA GLY A 97 4.09 9.69 -16.21
C GLY A 97 3.02 10.26 -15.27
N GLN A 98 2.30 9.36 -14.61
CA GLN A 98 1.47 9.67 -13.45
C GLN A 98 2.13 9.06 -12.22
N PHE A 99 2.14 9.81 -11.12
CA PHE A 99 2.77 9.43 -9.86
C PHE A 99 1.72 9.29 -8.78
N ASP A 100 1.85 8.30 -7.91
CA ASP A 100 1.02 8.17 -6.73
C ASP A 100 1.61 9.03 -5.61
N LEU A 101 0.87 10.06 -5.19
CA LEU A 101 1.22 10.91 -4.07
C LEU A 101 0.37 10.53 -2.85
N LEU A 102 1.02 10.38 -1.71
CA LEU A 102 0.40 10.12 -0.42
C LEU A 102 -0.36 11.37 0.06
N ASP A 103 -1.66 11.25 0.29
CA ASP A 103 -2.44 12.26 1.01
C ASP A 103 -2.29 12.02 2.52
N ALA A 104 -1.24 12.62 3.09
CA ALA A 104 -0.87 12.44 4.48
C ALA A 104 -1.26 13.63 5.38
N ASP A 105 -1.98 14.62 4.85
CA ASP A 105 -2.23 15.86 5.60
C ASP A 105 -3.05 15.61 6.89
N GLU A 106 -3.93 14.61 6.89
CA GLU A 106 -4.67 14.15 8.09
C GLU A 106 -3.75 13.59 9.20
N TYR A 107 -2.61 13.00 8.82
CA TYR A 107 -1.69 12.34 9.75
C TYR A 107 -0.53 13.24 10.20
N LEU A 108 -0.32 14.37 9.53
CA LEU A 108 0.78 15.29 9.79
C LEU A 108 0.32 16.44 10.69
N THR A 109 0.15 16.15 11.98
CA THR A 109 -0.33 17.11 13.00
C THR A 109 0.76 18.08 13.51
N TYR A 110 2.02 17.95 13.05
CA TYR A 110 3.08 18.94 13.34
C TYR A 110 2.83 20.20 12.50
N GLY A 111 2.09 21.14 13.09
CA GLY A 111 1.49 22.28 12.42
C GLY A 111 2.46 23.20 11.67
N SER A 112 1.97 23.76 10.55
CA SER A 112 2.32 25.00 9.82
C SER A 112 3.79 25.48 9.66
N ARG A 113 4.80 24.83 10.26
CA ARG A 113 6.21 25.22 10.22
C ARG A 113 7.07 24.35 9.31
N ASP A 114 6.56 23.20 8.86
CA ASP A 114 7.26 22.37 7.89
C ASP A 114 6.93 22.87 6.47
N SER A 115 7.90 23.54 5.85
CA SER A 115 7.82 23.93 4.45
C SER A 115 7.90 22.69 3.56
N ARG A 116 7.01 22.57 2.57
CA ARG A 116 7.14 21.61 1.46
C ARG A 116 8.52 21.79 0.83
N ASP A 117 9.30 20.72 0.75
CA ASP A 117 10.61 20.70 0.10
C ASP A 117 10.49 19.97 -1.24
N PRO A 118 10.41 20.68 -2.38
CA PRO A 118 10.28 20.07 -3.69
C PRO A 118 11.54 19.34 -4.17
N GLU A 119 12.68 19.45 -3.48
CA GLU A 119 13.94 18.79 -3.87
C GLU A 119 14.09 17.37 -3.31
N GLN A 120 13.13 16.86 -2.55
CA GLN A 120 13.22 15.52 -1.98
C GLN A 120 13.07 14.42 -3.02
N LEU A 121 14.24 14.02 -3.51
CA LEU A 121 14.61 12.93 -4.40
C LEU A 121 13.55 11.83 -4.49
N LEU A 122 13.06 11.61 -5.71
CA LEU A 122 12.45 10.35 -6.12
C LEU A 122 13.27 9.21 -5.51
N ILE A 123 12.63 8.38 -4.66
CA ILE A 123 13.18 7.06 -4.40
C ILE A 123 12.99 6.29 -5.70
N LYS A 124 14.00 6.37 -6.58
CA LYS A 124 14.01 5.77 -7.93
C LYS A 124 13.47 4.33 -7.99
N PRO A 125 13.67 3.44 -6.99
CA PRO A 125 13.09 2.10 -7.07
C PRO A 125 11.57 2.00 -6.84
N GLN A 126 10.89 3.02 -6.30
CA GLN A 126 9.43 2.96 -6.02
C GLN A 126 8.63 4.19 -6.48
N TRP A 127 9.29 5.21 -7.04
CA TRP A 127 8.67 6.48 -7.47
C TRP A 127 7.84 7.18 -6.37
N ILE A 128 8.22 6.99 -5.11
CA ILE A 128 7.59 7.67 -3.97
C ILE A 128 8.30 9.01 -3.76
N MET A 129 7.54 10.09 -3.80
CA MET A 129 8.01 11.42 -3.37
C MET A 129 7.98 11.51 -1.84
N ARG A 130 9.09 11.91 -1.22
CA ARG A 130 9.08 12.34 0.18
C ARG A 130 8.62 13.79 0.24
N ALA A 131 7.68 14.10 1.11
CA ALA A 131 7.02 15.41 1.11
C ALA A 131 7.62 16.43 2.11
N ARG A 132 8.40 16.01 3.12
CA ARG A 132 8.87 16.88 4.23
C ARG A 132 10.19 16.41 4.88
N ASN A 133 10.91 17.36 5.50
CA ASN A 133 12.12 17.11 6.29
C ASN A 133 11.77 16.65 7.72
N ILE A 134 12.31 15.50 8.13
CA ILE A 134 12.23 15.01 9.51
C ILE A 134 13.58 15.24 10.22
N LYS A 135 13.56 15.76 11.44
CA LYS A 135 14.78 16.01 12.27
C LYS A 135 15.41 14.73 12.83
N HIS A 136 14.80 13.58 12.60
CA HIS A 136 15.23 12.27 13.11
C HIS A 136 15.61 11.33 11.96
N THR A 137 16.63 10.52 12.19
CA THR A 137 17.05 9.47 11.24
C THR A 137 16.12 8.26 11.37
N LEU A 138 15.25 8.05 10.39
CA LEU A 138 14.51 6.79 10.22
C LEU A 138 15.39 5.80 9.46
N ALA A 139 15.89 4.77 10.15
CA ALA A 139 16.46 3.59 9.50
C ALA A 139 15.31 2.64 9.11
N VAL A 140 14.89 2.71 7.84
CA VAL A 140 13.85 1.82 7.32
C VAL A 140 14.52 0.62 6.66
N TYR A 141 14.36 -0.56 7.27
CA TYR A 141 14.78 -1.82 6.67
C TYR A 141 13.66 -2.32 5.76
N MET A 142 13.76 -1.97 4.48
CA MET A 142 12.85 -2.45 3.44
C MET A 142 13.45 -3.70 2.79
N ARG A 143 12.62 -4.69 2.50
CA ARG A 143 13.01 -5.83 1.67
C ARG A 143 12.60 -5.53 0.23
N ASP A 144 13.52 -5.00 -0.56
CA ASP A 144 13.34 -4.78 -1.99
C ASP A 144 13.29 -6.11 -2.74
N LYS A 145 12.09 -6.68 -2.87
CA LYS A 145 11.75 -7.61 -3.96
C LYS A 145 10.33 -7.32 -4.48
N PHE A 146 10.17 -6.13 -5.03
CA PHE A 146 9.10 -5.78 -5.97
C PHE A 146 9.75 -5.44 -7.31
N TRP A 147 10.17 -6.47 -8.05
CA TRP A 147 10.50 -6.30 -9.46
C TRP A 147 9.25 -6.66 -10.25
N ILE A 148 8.73 -5.65 -10.95
CA ILE A 148 7.78 -5.76 -12.07
C ILE A 148 8.54 -6.32 -13.27
#